data_AF-A0AAU2CNW9-F1
#
_entry.id   AF-A0AAU2CNW9-F1
#
_cell.length_a   1.000
_cell.length_b   1.000
_cell.length_c   1.000
_cell.angle_alpha   90.00
_cell.angle_beta   90.00
_cell.angle_gamma   90.00
#
_symmetry.space_group_name_H-M   'P 1'
#
loop_
_entity.id
_entity.type
_entity.pdbx_description
1 polymer ?
#
loop_
_entity_poly.entity_id
_entity_poly.type
_entity_poly.pdbx_seq_one_letter_code
_entity_poly.pdbx_strand_id
1 'polypeptide(L)' 'MLHAPGQIRTTEPAIDGEWPARTQDVTYVGDACVVRGSGDFGLADLSAVRGRFPGRHVTLDGDVITVWPPVRQ' A
#
# COMPACT_ATOMS: atom_id res chain seq x y z
N MET A 1 -12.01 1.69 30.60
CA MET A 1 -12.39 2.30 29.30
C MET A 1 -11.52 1.63 28.25
N LEU A 2 -12.09 1.22 27.12
CA LEU A 2 -11.63 0.09 26.29
C LEU A 2 -10.19 0.19 25.77
N HIS A 3 -9.46 -0.94 25.85
CA HIS A 3 -8.25 -1.19 25.07
C HIS A 3 -8.63 -1.27 23.59
N ALA A 4 -8.16 -0.31 22.78
CA ALA A 4 -8.18 -0.44 21.33
C ALA A 4 -7.08 -1.43 20.91
N PRO A 5 -7.38 -2.49 20.15
CA PRO A 5 -6.37 -3.47 19.76
C PRO A 5 -5.34 -2.81 18.83
N GLY A 6 -4.07 -3.09 19.11
CA GLY A 6 -2.91 -2.40 18.55
C GLY A 6 -2.86 -2.39 17.02
N GLN A 7 -3.19 -1.25 16.43
CA GLN A 7 -2.87 -0.93 15.04
C GLN A 7 -1.50 -0.27 15.05
N ILE A 8 -0.44 -1.06 14.86
CA ILE A 8 0.90 -0.53 14.61
C ILE A 8 0.84 0.08 13.19
N ARG A 9 0.37 1.32 13.08
CA ARG A 9 0.52 2.12 11.86
C ARG A 9 1.95 2.59 11.83
N THR A 10 2.84 1.78 11.26
CA THR A 10 4.16 2.27 10.88
C THR A 10 3.96 3.06 9.59
N THR A 11 3.85 4.38 9.72
CA THR A 11 4.01 5.29 8.59
C THR A 11 5.50 5.36 8.32
N GLU A 12 6.00 4.41 7.51
CA GLU A 12 7.34 4.58 6.96
C GLU A 12 7.24 5.73 5.95
N PRO A 13 8.01 6.83 6.13
CA PRO A 13 8.18 7.77 5.02
C PRO A 13 8.61 6.96 3.80
N ALA A 14 8.16 7.35 2.60
CA ALA A 14 8.37 6.64 1.34
C ALA A 14 9.84 6.58 0.88
N ILE A 15 10.76 6.22 1.77
CA ILE A 15 12.20 6.10 1.60
C ILE A 15 12.56 4.63 1.72
N ASP A 16 12.43 3.90 0.60
CA ASP A 16 13.54 3.15 -0.02
C ASP A 16 13.04 2.37 -1.26
N GLY A 17 12.60 3.12 -2.27
CA GLY A 17 12.31 2.57 -3.59
C GLY A 17 11.10 3.23 -4.24
N GLU A 18 11.22 3.36 -5.55
CA GLU A 18 10.38 4.10 -6.49
C GLU A 18 8.88 3.81 -6.33
N TRP A 19 8.25 4.51 -5.39
CA TRP A 19 6.80 4.59 -5.32
C TRP A 19 6.29 5.49 -6.45
N PRO A 20 5.06 5.29 -6.93
CA PRO A 20 4.41 6.21 -7.85
C PRO A 20 4.60 7.66 -7.42
N ALA A 21 4.87 8.56 -8.37
CA ALA A 21 5.25 9.96 -8.06
C ALA A 21 4.19 10.73 -7.24
N ARG A 22 2.94 10.28 -7.27
CA ARG A 22 1.83 10.89 -6.50
C ARG A 22 1.66 10.31 -5.10
N THR A 23 2.47 9.33 -4.70
CA THR A 23 2.39 8.70 -3.38
C THR A 23 2.66 9.72 -2.28
N GLN A 24 1.68 9.88 -1.39
CA GLN A 24 1.78 10.73 -0.21
C GLN A 24 2.11 9.94 1.05
N ASP A 25 1.49 8.77 1.19
CA ASP A 25 1.56 7.96 2.41
C ASP A 25 1.58 6.48 2.04
N VAL A 26 2.40 5.73 2.78
CA VAL A 26 2.42 4.28 2.72
C VAL A 26 2.22 3.77 4.14
N THR A 27 1.13 3.03 4.34
CA THR A 27 0.80 2.43 5.63
C THR A 27 0.77 0.91 5.50
N TYR A 28 1.41 0.22 6.44
CA TYR A 28 1.28 -1.22 6.56
C TYR A 28 0.22 -1.58 7.61
N VAL A 29 -0.70 -2.47 7.24
CA VAL A 29 -1.76 -3.00 8.13
C VAL A 29 -1.63 -4.52 8.16
N GLY A 30 -0.87 -5.03 9.12
CA GLY A 30 -0.41 -6.42 9.10
C GLY A 30 0.51 -6.67 7.91
N ASP A 31 0.24 -7.72 7.13
CA ASP A 31 0.97 -8.04 5.89
C ASP A 31 0.47 -7.25 4.66
N ALA A 32 -0.58 -6.45 4.81
CA ALA A 32 -1.09 -5.59 3.74
C ALA A 32 -0.30 -4.27 3.69
N CYS A 33 -0.09 -3.76 2.48
CA CYS A 33 0.50 -2.44 2.23
C CYS A 33 -0.53 -1.57 1.52
N VAL A 34 -0.81 -0.40 2.07
CA VAL A 34 -1.76 0.57 1.54
C VAL A 34 -0.99 1.82 1.15
N VAL A 35 -1.08 2.18 -0.13
CA VAL A 35 -0.44 3.35 -0.73
C VAL A 35 -1.54 4.36 -1.02
N ARG A 36 -1.40 5.57 -0.48
CA ARG A 36 -2.33 6.68 -0.72
C ARG A 36 -1.66 7.77 -1.53
N GLY A 37 -2.35 8.21 -2.59
CA GLY A 37 -1.92 9.23 -3.51
C GLY A 37 -2.44 10.62 -3.17
N SER A 38 -1.91 11.65 -3.82
CA SER A 38 -2.48 13.02 -3.85
C SER A 38 -3.58 13.22 -4.88
N GLY A 39 -3.89 12.17 -5.63
CA GLY A 39 -4.99 12.08 -6.57
C GLY A 39 -5.04 10.67 -7.13
N ASP A 40 -5.98 10.45 -8.06
CA ASP A 40 -6.21 9.12 -8.62
C ASP A 40 -4.95 8.53 -9.24
N PHE A 41 -4.70 7.26 -8.91
CA PHE A 41 -3.67 6.45 -9.52
C PHE A 41 -4.18 5.85 -10.83
N GLY A 42 -3.27 5.73 -11.79
CA GLY A 42 -3.53 5.09 -13.07
C GLY A 42 -3.03 3.64 -13.10
N LEU A 43 -3.26 2.99 -14.25
CA LEU A 43 -2.77 1.64 -14.51
C LEU A 43 -1.23 1.54 -14.47
N ALA A 44 -0.53 2.61 -14.83
CA ALA A 44 0.94 2.66 -14.74
C ALA A 44 1.41 2.58 -13.28
N ASP A 45 0.76 3.34 -12.39
CA ASP A 45 1.06 3.34 -10.96
C ASP A 45 0.74 1.97 -10.33
N LEU A 46 -0.41 1.39 -10.68
CA LEU A 46 -0.78 0.03 -10.28
C LEU A 46 0.26 -1.00 -10.75
N SER A 47 0.74 -0.89 -12.00
CA SER A 47 1.74 -1.81 -12.55
C SER A 47 3.09 -1.67 -11.84
N ALA A 48 3.50 -0.45 -11.49
CA ALA A 48 4.72 -0.21 -10.73
C ALA A 48 4.65 -0.87 -9.35
N VAL A 49 3.54 -0.66 -8.62
CA VAL A 49 3.33 -1.30 -7.30
C VAL A 49 3.27 -2.82 -7.44
N ARG A 50 2.59 -3.36 -8.44
CA ARG A 50 2.54 -4.81 -8.69
C ARG A 50 3.91 -5.40 -9.00
N GLY A 51 4.79 -4.66 -9.68
CA GLY A 51 6.18 -5.06 -9.92
C GLY A 51 7.00 -5.18 -8.64
N ARG A 52 6.74 -4.32 -7.64
CA ARG A 52 7.39 -4.36 -6.32
C ARG A 52 6.96 -5.56 -5.46
N PHE A 53 5.73 -6.05 -5.66
CA PHE A 53 5.16 -7.14 -4.87
C PHE A 53 4.81 -8.36 -5.74
N PRO A 54 5.81 -9.09 -6.27
CA PRO A 54 5.56 -10.24 -7.12
C PRO A 54 4.78 -11.32 -6.36
N GLY A 55 3.75 -11.85 -7.00
CA GLY A 55 2.88 -12.89 -6.42
C GLY A 55 1.86 -12.39 -5.40
N ARG A 56 1.83 -11.09 -5.08
CA ARG A 56 0.76 -10.51 -4.25
C ARG A 56 -0.38 -9.99 -5.11
N HIS A 57 -1.58 -10.02 -4.54
CA HIS A 57 -2.75 -9.39 -5.15
C HIS A 57 -2.68 -7.88 -4.90
N VAL A 58 -2.89 -7.07 -5.94
CA VAL A 58 -2.87 -5.61 -5.85
C VAL A 58 -4.13 -5.06 -6.47
N THR A 59 -4.85 -4.23 -5.73
CA THR A 59 -6.09 -3.56 -6.16
C THR A 59 -5.88 -2.05 -6.21
N LEU A 60 -6.57 -1.40 -7.14
CA LEU A 60 -6.59 0.04 -7.32
C LEU A 60 -8.02 0.55 -7.09
N ASP A 61 -8.16 1.55 -6.23
CA ASP A 61 -9.41 2.25 -5.91
C ASP A 61 -9.13 3.76 -5.83
N GLY A 62 -9.37 4.48 -6.93
CA GLY A 62 -9.11 5.92 -7.02
C GLY A 62 -7.67 6.31 -6.67
N ASP A 63 -7.50 7.07 -5.59
CA ASP A 63 -6.21 7.49 -5.03
C ASP A 63 -5.55 6.46 -4.11
N VAL A 64 -6.09 5.24 -4.00
CA VAL A 64 -5.60 4.20 -3.10
C VAL A 64 -5.18 2.96 -3.89
N ILE A 65 -3.94 2.51 -3.69
CA ILE A 65 -3.48 1.19 -4.10
C ILE A 65 -3.33 0.31 -2.87
N THR A 66 -3.98 -0.85 -2.87
CA THR A 66 -3.87 -1.84 -1.78
C THR A 66 -3.17 -3.08 -2.28
N VAL A 67 -2.07 -3.44 -1.62
CA VAL A 67 -1.37 -4.71 -1.77
C VAL A 67 -1.83 -5.62 -0.64
N TRP A 68 -2.45 -6.73 -1.01
CA TRP A 68 -2.98 -7.70 -0.06
C TRP A 68 -1.88 -8.65 0.45
N PRO A 69 -2.08 -9.24 1.65
CA PRO A 69 -1.23 -10.31 2.12
C PRO A 69 -1.13 -11.45 1.09
N PRO A 70 -0.01 -12.20 1.06
CA PRO A 70 0.05 -13.40 0.24
C PRO A 70 -1.08 -14.35 0.65
N VAL A 71 -1.73 -14.98 -0.34
CA VAL A 71 -2.68 -16.06 -0.07
C VAL A 71 -1.90 -17.16 0.63
N ARG A 72 -2.18 -17.41 1.92
CA ARG A 72 -1.62 -18.56 2.63
C ARG A 72 -2.17 -19.81 1.96
N GLN A 73 -1.29 -20.57 1.30
CA GLN A 73 -1.57 -21.93 0.86
C GLN A 73 -1.53 -22.88 2.06
#